data_AF-A0A432QU49-F1
#
_entry.id   AF-A0A432QU49-F1
#
_cell.length_a   1.000
_cell.length_b   1.000
_cell.length_c   1.000
_cell.angle_alpha   90.00
_cell.angle_beta   90.00
_cell.angle_gamma   90.00
#
_symmetry.space_group_name_H-M   'P 1'
#
loop_
_entity.id
_entity.type
_entity.pdbx_description
1 polymer ?
#
loop_
_entity_poly.entity_id
_entity_poly.type
_entity_poly.pdbx_seq_one_letter_code
_entity_poly.pdbx_strand_id
1 'polypeptide(L)'
;MPIVSCVVSAEPEKGFAVEKALLDVPGVEVYGGELKKEDNIHYIIVVLDAERYEELEEIESRIKEIDGVLQLAVVEAHFLDEFEKIEKRELVPKNPFHGLKRAEKVAEKMWLGEDKNEEEH
;
A
#
# COMPACT_ATOMS: atom_id res chain seq x y z
N MET A 1 7.54 11.21 3.28
CA MET A 1 7.10 9.96 3.91
C MET A 1 5.59 10.07 3.96
N PRO A 2 4.86 9.17 3.27
CA PRO A 2 3.41 9.17 3.36
C PRO A 2 2.97 8.70 4.75
N ILE A 3 2.10 9.50 5.38
CA ILE A 3 1.54 9.19 6.70
C ILE A 3 0.03 9.06 6.55
N VAL A 4 -0.56 8.00 7.08
CA VAL A 4 -1.99 7.71 6.95
C VAL A 4 -2.61 7.42 8.30
N SER A 5 -3.58 8.26 8.70
CA SER A 5 -4.42 8.02 9.87
C SER A 5 -5.55 7.05 9.51
N CYS A 6 -5.68 5.98 10.29
CA CYS A 6 -6.67 4.94 10.08
C CYS A 6 -7.43 4.59 11.35
N VAL A 7 -8.62 4.03 11.18
CA VAL A 7 -9.39 3.36 12.23
C VAL A 7 -9.48 1.88 11.88
N VAL A 8 -9.06 1.02 12.79
CA VAL A 8 -9.25 -0.43 12.73
C VAL A 8 -10.50 -0.78 13.51
N SER A 9 -11.44 -1.47 12.88
CA SER A 9 -12.58 -2.10 13.54
C SER A 9 -12.22 -3.55 13.85
N ALA A 10 -12.38 -3.95 15.11
CA ALA A 10 -12.10 -5.30 15.58
C ALA A 10 -13.31 -5.93 16.28
N GLU A 11 -13.31 -7.27 16.34
CA GLU A 11 -14.24 -8.05 17.17
C GLU A 11 -14.14 -7.58 18.64
N PRO A 12 -15.26 -7.34 19.33
CA PRO A 12 -15.29 -6.85 20.72
C PRO A 12 -14.42 -7.63 21.69
N GLU A 13 -14.49 -8.96 21.61
CA GLU A 13 -13.74 -9.89 22.45
C GLU A 13 -12.25 -9.96 22.12
N LYS A 14 -11.85 -9.57 20.90
CA LYS A 14 -10.46 -9.60 20.43
C LYS A 14 -9.79 -8.23 20.37
N GLY A 15 -10.51 -7.14 20.66
CA GLY A 15 -9.98 -5.77 20.57
C GLY A 15 -8.59 -5.60 21.19
N PHE A 16 -8.38 -6.08 22.42
CA PHE A 16 -7.08 -6.01 23.10
C PHE A 16 -5.99 -6.88 22.44
N ALA A 17 -6.37 -8.05 21.90
CA ALA A 17 -5.42 -8.90 21.18
C ALA A 17 -5.00 -8.26 19.86
N VAL A 18 -5.94 -7.63 19.14
CA VAL A 18 -5.68 -6.87 17.92
C VAL A 18 -4.79 -5.66 18.22
N GLU A 19 -5.07 -4.87 19.26
CA GLU A 19 -4.19 -3.76 19.68
C GLU A 19 -2.75 -4.22 19.91
N LYS A 20 -2.57 -5.34 20.59
CA LYS A 20 -1.23 -5.91 20.83
C LYS A 20 -0.56 -6.35 19.54
N ALA A 21 -1.29 -7.02 18.65
CA ALA A 21 -0.77 -7.45 17.36
C ALA A 21 -0.37 -6.26 16.47
N LEU A 22 -1.13 -5.16 16.50
CA LEU A 22 -0.83 -3.94 15.76
C LEU A 22 0.48 -3.28 16.21
N LEU A 23 0.80 -3.33 17.50
CA LEU A 23 2.10 -2.84 18.03
C LEU A 23 3.30 -3.61 17.48
N ASP A 24 3.10 -4.85 17.05
CA ASP A 24 4.15 -5.70 16.47
C ASP A 24 4.32 -5.48 14.95
N VAL A 25 3.44 -4.69 14.31
CA VAL A 25 3.53 -4.37 12.88
C VAL A 25 4.47 -3.17 12.66
N PRO A 26 5.59 -3.32 11.94
CA PRO A 26 6.47 -2.20 11.63
C PRO A 26 5.74 -1.12 10.84
N GLY A 27 5.94 0.14 11.22
CA GLY A 27 5.28 1.29 10.57
C GLY A 27 3.86 1.57 11.08
N VAL A 28 3.43 0.93 12.17
CA VAL A 28 2.13 1.18 12.82
C VAL A 28 2.33 1.79 14.20
N GLU A 29 1.68 2.92 14.44
CA GLU A 29 1.56 3.52 15.76
C GLU A 29 0.11 3.43 16.26
N VAL A 30 -0.09 2.88 17.46
CA VAL A 30 -1.43 2.75 18.07
C VAL A 30 -1.65 3.88 19.08
N TYR A 31 -2.70 4.68 18.88
CA TYR A 31 -3.02 5.83 19.76
C TYR A 31 -4.07 5.51 20.82
N GLY A 32 -4.87 4.47 20.60
CA GLY A 32 -5.81 3.96 21.59
C GLY A 32 -6.97 3.20 20.95
N GLY A 33 -7.66 2.40 21.76
CA GLY A 33 -8.86 1.69 21.35
C GLY A 33 -10.02 1.86 22.33
N GLU A 34 -11.24 1.80 21.80
CA GLU A 34 -12.47 1.92 22.57
C GLU A 34 -13.54 0.94 22.06
N LEU A 35 -14.14 0.19 22.98
CA LEU A 35 -15.31 -0.62 22.71
C LEU A 35 -16.56 0.26 22.63
N LYS A 36 -17.15 0.38 21.44
CA LYS A 36 -18.49 0.97 21.27
C LYS A 36 -19.54 -0.11 21.46
N LYS A 37 -20.09 -0.17 22.69
CA LYS A 37 -21.08 -1.17 23.10
C LYS A 37 -22.35 -1.18 22.25
N GLU A 38 -22.74 -0.01 21.74
CA GLU A 38 -23.94 0.14 20.90
C GLU A 38 -23.76 -0.54 19.53
N ASP A 39 -22.55 -0.47 18.97
CA ASP A 39 -22.21 -1.06 17.68
C ASP A 39 -21.68 -2.49 17.81
N ASN A 40 -21.37 -2.93 19.03
CA ASN A 40 -20.68 -4.19 19.30
C ASN A 40 -19.39 -4.32 18.46
N ILE A 41 -18.58 -3.25 18.45
CA ILE A 41 -17.31 -3.15 17.73
C ILE A 41 -16.26 -2.48 18.62
N HIS A 42 -15.03 -2.98 18.58
CA HIS A 42 -13.87 -2.33 19.21
C HIS A 42 -13.10 -1.53 18.17
N TYR A 43 -13.09 -0.21 18.28
CA TYR A 43 -12.38 0.67 17.35
C TYR A 43 -10.99 0.99 17.87
N ILE A 44 -9.98 0.96 17.02
CA ILE A 44 -8.59 1.24 17.35
C ILE A 44 -8.08 2.30 16.40
N ILE A 45 -7.52 3.38 16.94
CA ILE A 45 -6.94 4.47 16.17
C ILE A 45 -5.46 4.15 15.93
N VAL A 46 -5.06 4.13 14.67
CA VAL A 46 -3.68 3.88 14.26
C VAL A 46 -3.18 4.89 13.25
N VAL A 47 -1.88 5.15 13.27
CA VAL A 47 -1.19 5.91 12.22
C VAL A 47 -0.23 4.95 11.53
N LEU A 48 -0.27 4.94 10.21
CA LEU A 48 0.66 4.23 9.36
C LEU A 48 1.73 5.20 8.86
N ASP A 49 2.99 4.86 9.03
CA ASP A 49 4.14 5.61 8.53
C ASP A 49 5.04 4.67 7.72
N ALA A 50 5.41 5.10 6.52
CA ALA A 50 6.28 4.36 5.63
C ALA A 50 7.10 5.29 4.75
N GLU A 51 8.13 4.75 4.08
CA GLU A 51 8.94 5.56 3.16
C GLU A 51 8.26 5.73 1.79
N ARG A 52 7.48 4.73 1.38
CA ARG A 52 6.86 4.61 0.05
C ARG A 52 5.42 4.14 0.13
N TYR A 53 4.61 4.53 -0.86
CA TYR A 53 3.24 4.05 -0.99
C TYR A 53 3.12 2.50 -1.07
N GLU A 54 4.03 1.83 -1.79
CA GLU A 54 4.05 0.36 -1.90
C GLU A 54 4.14 -0.32 -0.50
N GLU A 55 4.86 0.29 0.45
CA GLU A 55 5.02 -0.23 1.80
C GLU A 55 3.75 -0.04 2.64
N LEU A 56 2.98 1.03 2.42
CA LEU A 56 1.68 1.23 3.08
C LEU A 56 0.67 0.16 2.69
N GLU A 57 0.65 -0.26 1.41
CA GLU A 57 -0.22 -1.36 0.96
C GLU A 57 0.16 -2.70 1.61
N GLU A 58 1.46 -2.95 1.81
CA GLU A 58 1.94 -4.13 2.54
C GLU A 58 1.53 -4.09 4.02
N ILE A 59 1.66 -2.92 4.67
CA ILE A 59 1.23 -2.71 6.06
C ILE A 59 -0.28 -2.92 6.19
N GLU A 60 -1.08 -2.31 5.30
CA GLU A 60 -2.53 -2.49 5.26
C GLU A 60 -2.91 -3.98 5.12
N SER A 61 -2.24 -4.70 4.22
CA SER A 61 -2.50 -6.12 3.99
C SER A 61 -2.21 -6.94 5.25
N ARG A 62 -1.09 -6.68 5.93
CA ARG A 62 -0.74 -7.35 7.19
C ARG A 62 -1.76 -7.08 8.28
N ILE A 63 -2.25 -5.84 8.40
CA ILE A 63 -3.27 -5.49 9.40
C ILE A 63 -4.55 -6.28 9.16
N LYS A 64 -5.00 -6.41 7.89
CA LYS A 64 -6.21 -7.16 7.53
C LYS A 64 -6.10 -8.67 7.80
N GLU A 65 -4.89 -9.20 7.88
CA GLU A 65 -4.64 -10.62 8.19
C GLU A 65 -4.66 -10.93 9.70
N ILE A 66 -4.69 -9.91 10.56
CA ILE A 66 -4.74 -10.10 12.02
C ILE A 66 -6.11 -10.69 12.41
N ASP A 67 -6.10 -11.80 13.15
CA ASP A 67 -7.32 -12.43 13.66
C ASP A 67 -8.11 -11.46 14.54
N GLY A 68 -9.39 -11.28 14.19
CA GLY A 68 -10.29 -10.34 14.86
C GLY A 68 -10.36 -8.96 14.22
N VAL A 69 -9.57 -8.65 13.20
CA VAL A 69 -9.76 -7.43 12.40
C VAL A 69 -10.94 -7.62 11.45
N LEU A 70 -11.89 -6.68 11.52
CA LEU A 70 -13.06 -6.63 10.65
C LEU A 70 -12.86 -5.66 9.48
N GLN A 71 -12.24 -4.51 9.75
CA GLN A 71 -12.04 -3.45 8.78
C GLN A 71 -10.85 -2.56 9.14
N LEU A 72 -10.15 -2.03 8.13
CA LEU A 72 -9.27 -0.88 8.24
C LEU A 72 -9.88 0.25 7.39
N ALA A 73 -10.14 1.40 7.99
CA ALA A 73 -10.71 2.57 7.32
C ALA A 73 -9.73 3.74 7.37
N VAL A 74 -9.37 4.28 6.21
CA VAL A 74 -8.53 5.47 6.10
C VAL A 74 -9.35 6.71 6.43
N VAL A 75 -8.85 7.52 7.36
CA VAL A 75 -9.49 8.77 7.81
C VAL A 75 -8.85 9.97 7.11
N GLU A 76 -7.52 10.02 7.11
CA GLU A 76 -6.74 11.10 6.52
C GLU A 76 -5.42 10.56 6.00
N ALA A 77 -4.98 11.03 4.84
CA ALA A 77 -3.74 10.59 4.23
C ALA A 77 -2.93 11.80 3.75
N HIS A 78 -1.72 11.93 4.28
CA HIS A 78 -0.77 12.99 3.92
C HIS A 78 0.31 12.42 2.99
N PHE A 79 0.15 12.66 1.70
CA PHE A 79 1.11 12.27 0.65
C PHE A 79 2.05 13.40 0.21
N LEU A 80 2.03 14.54 0.92
CA LEU A 80 2.69 15.79 0.52
C LEU A 80 4.18 15.62 0.18
N ASP A 81 4.89 14.78 0.92
CA ASP A 81 6.31 14.53 0.70
C ASP A 81 6.63 13.70 -0.56
N GLU A 82 5.76 12.77 -0.96
CA GLU A 82 6.01 11.96 -2.16
C GLU A 82 5.87 12.82 -3.42
N PHE A 83 4.86 13.69 -3.46
CA PHE A 83 4.67 14.63 -4.56
C PHE A 83 5.83 15.62 -4.67
N GLU A 84 6.32 16.17 -3.55
CA GLU A 84 7.49 17.05 -3.57
C GLU A 84 8.76 16.35 -4.09
N LYS A 85 8.98 15.08 -3.72
CA LYS A 85 10.13 14.30 -4.21
C LYS A 85 10.02 13.95 -5.69
N ILE A 86 8.81 13.72 -6.19
CA ILE A 86 8.55 13.55 -7.63
C ILE A 86 8.83 14.86 -8.38
N GLU A 87 8.35 16.00 -7.87
CA GLU A 87 8.61 17.33 -8.46
C GLU A 87 10.11 17.68 -8.48
N LYS A 88 10.84 17.34 -7.40
CA LYS A 88 12.30 17.51 -7.29
C LYS A 88 13.11 16.49 -8.11
N ARG A 89 12.46 15.52 -8.78
CA ARG A 89 13.07 14.38 -9.53
C ARG A 89 13.93 13.45 -8.68
N GLU A 90 13.74 13.46 -7.37
CA GLU A 90 14.44 12.57 -6.43
C GLU A 90 13.80 11.18 -6.38
N LEU A 91 12.51 11.10 -6.74
CA LEU A 91 11.75 9.86 -6.83
C LEU A 91 11.13 9.73 -8.23
N VAL A 92 11.52 8.69 -8.97
CA VAL A 92 10.91 8.36 -10.26
C VAL A 92 9.90 7.25 -10.01
N PRO A 93 8.58 7.53 -10.10
CA PRO A 93 7.57 6.48 -9.93
C PRO A 93 7.79 5.42 -11.01
N LYS A 94 7.80 4.15 -10.60
CA LYS A 94 7.91 3.04 -11.56
C LYS A 94 6.70 3.10 -12.47
N ASN A 95 6.93 3.26 -13.77
CA ASN A 95 5.86 3.27 -14.75
C ASN A 95 5.16 1.90 -14.76
N PRO A 96 3.86 1.79 -14.40
CA PRO A 96 3.14 0.52 -14.40
C PRO A 96 2.99 -0.07 -15.82
N PHE A 97 3.21 0.73 -16.86
CA PHE A 97 3.16 0.34 -18.28
C PHE A 97 4.54 0.07 -18.89
N HIS A 98 5.61 -0.01 -18.10
CA HIS A 98 6.96 -0.22 -18.65
C HIS A 98 7.08 -1.56 -19.40
N GLY A 99 6.33 -2.57 -18.94
CA GLY A 99 6.19 -3.86 -19.61
C GLY A 99 5.38 -3.78 -20.91
N LEU A 100 4.37 -2.90 -20.97
CA LEU A 100 3.53 -2.73 -22.16
C LEU A 100 4.30 -2.13 -23.33
N LYS A 101 5.16 -1.12 -23.11
CA LYS A 101 6.01 -0.59 -24.19
C LYS A 101 7.04 -1.59 -24.72
N ARG A 102 7.53 -2.49 -23.85
CA ARG A 102 8.39 -3.61 -24.28
C ARG A 102 7.59 -4.65 -25.04
N ALA A 103 6.40 -5.02 -24.56
CA ALA A 103 5.50 -5.96 -25.22
C ALA A 103 5.01 -5.42 -26.57
N GLU A 104 4.68 -4.13 -26.68
CA GLU A 104 4.36 -3.44 -27.94
C GLU A 104 5.54 -3.48 -28.91
N LYS A 105 6.76 -3.12 -28.48
CA LYS A 105 7.94 -3.21 -29.36
C LYS A 105 8.27 -4.64 -29.80
N VAL A 106 8.03 -5.63 -28.94
CA VAL A 106 8.24 -7.06 -29.27
C VAL A 106 7.15 -7.54 -30.23
N ALA A 107 5.88 -7.18 -29.99
CA ALA A 107 4.77 -7.50 -30.87
C ALA A 107 4.91 -6.80 -32.23
N GLU A 108 5.34 -5.54 -32.24
CA GLU A 108 5.64 -4.75 -33.43
C GLU A 108 6.78 -5.39 -34.25
N LYS A 109 7.85 -5.86 -33.59
CA LYS A 109 8.92 -6.64 -34.27
C LYS A 109 8.43 -7.98 -34.82
N MET A 110 7.60 -8.70 -34.07
CA MET A 110 7.00 -9.97 -34.53
C MET A 110 6.02 -9.76 -35.68
N TRP A 111 5.36 -8.60 -35.75
CA TRP A 111 4.36 -8.26 -36.78
C TRP A 111 4.97 -7.63 -38.04
N LEU A 112 5.99 -6.77 -37.89
CA LEU A 112 6.66 -6.09 -39.00
C LEU A 112 7.75 -6.95 -39.67
N GLY A 113 8.11 -8.10 -39.08
CA GLY A 113 8.94 -9.10 -39.75
C GLY A 113 10.34 -8.61 -40.15
N GLU A 114 10.94 -7.67 -39.41
CA GLU A 114 12.33 -7.26 -39.63
C GLU A 114 13.32 -8.26 -39.01
N ASP A 115 13.37 -9.44 -39.61
CA ASP A 115 14.55 -10.30 -39.66
C ASP A 115 14.69 -10.79 -41.10
N LYS A 116 15.09 -9.87 -41.99
CA LYS A 116 15.62 -10.17 -43.33
C LYS A 116 16.27 -8.92 -43.94
N ASN A 117 17.47 -8.61 -43.46
CA ASN A 117 18.49 -8.09 -44.38
C ASN A 117 19.26 -9.32 -44.90
N GLU A 118 18.79 -9.81 -46.04
CA GLU A 118 19.61 -10.36 -47.14
C GLU A 118 20.64 -9.24 -47.51
N GLU A 119 21.95 -9.46 -47.71
CA GLU A 119 22.60 -10.30 -48.72
C GLU A 119 24.15 -10.31 -48.53
N GLU A 120 24.78 -11.38 -49.04
CA GLU A 120 26.10 -11.48 -49.69
C GLU A 120 27.42 -11.26 -48.93
N HIS A 121 28.14 -12.38 -48.69
CA HIS A 121 29.42 -12.66 -49.37
C HIS A 121 29.76 -14.16 -49.38
#